data_AF-A0A522WJG9-F1
#
_entry.id   AF-A0A522WJG9-F1
#
_cell.length_a   1.000
_cell.length_b   1.000
_cell.length_c   1.000
_cell.angle_alpha   90.00
_cell.angle_beta   90.00
_cell.angle_gamma   90.00
#
_symmetry.space_group_name_H-M   'P 1'
#
loop_
_entity.id
_entity.type
_entity.pdbx_description
1 polymer ?
#
loop_
_entity_poly.entity_id
_entity_poly.type
_entity_poly.pdbx_seq_one_letter_code
_entity_poly.pdbx_strand_id
1 'polypeptide(L)'
;MRVLAAIRGDLTRVMADEVKATERAASSAMRDATNGLKLDLRAQVTGAGLGTRLANTWRSQVYPSSGGSLRPAGLVWSKAPHIIRAFDEGATIRSADGFWLAVPGPG
;
A
#
# COMPACT_ATOMS: atom_id res chain seq x y z
N MET A 1 -15.77 36.86 -15.29
CA MET A 1 -14.31 37.05 -15.31
C MET A 1 -13.77 36.64 -16.67
N ARG A 2 -13.18 37.57 -17.44
CA ARG A 2 -12.54 37.27 -18.73
C ARG A 2 -11.04 37.11 -18.47
N VAL A 3 -10.51 35.91 -18.66
CA VAL A 3 -9.06 35.70 -18.66
C VAL A 3 -8.54 36.12 -20.02
N LEU A 4 -8.27 37.41 -20.19
CA LEU A 4 -7.44 37.93 -21.28
C LEU A 4 -5.98 37.81 -20.83
N ALA A 5 -5.47 36.58 -20.78
CA ALA A 5 -4.04 36.37 -20.74
C ALA A 5 -3.54 36.39 -22.18
N ALA A 6 -2.77 37.42 -22.54
CA ALA A 6 -1.98 37.39 -23.76
C ALA A 6 -0.91 36.30 -23.62
N ILE A 7 -1.24 35.08 -24.06
CA ILE A 7 -0.28 33.97 -24.09
C ILE A 7 0.68 34.25 -25.26
N ARG A 8 1.78 34.96 -24.98
CA ARG A 8 2.99 34.85 -25.82
C ARG A 8 3.62 33.50 -25.50
N GLY A 9 3.20 32.46 -26.22
CA GLY A 9 3.70 31.10 -26.06
C GLY A 9 2.81 30.05 -26.73
N ASP A 10 3.32 28.82 -26.84
CA ASP A 10 2.56 27.67 -27.33
C ASP A 10 1.72 27.08 -26.18
N LEU A 11 0.44 27.43 -26.15
CA LEU A 11 -0.52 26.94 -25.16
C LEU A 11 -0.57 25.40 -25.10
N THR A 12 -0.40 24.73 -26.25
CA THR A 12 -0.41 23.26 -26.35
C THR A 12 0.72 22.67 -25.51
N ARG A 13 1.91 23.29 -25.60
CA ARG A 13 3.08 22.88 -24.82
C ARG A 13 2.87 23.08 -23.32
N VAL A 14 2.34 24.24 -22.93
CA VAL A 14 2.04 24.53 -21.51
C VAL A 14 1.04 23.54 -20.94
N MET A 15 -0.04 23.24 -21.68
CA MET A 15 -1.03 22.25 -21.25
C MET A 15 -0.44 20.83 -21.16
N ALA A 16 0.41 20.44 -22.11
CA ALA A 16 1.07 19.13 -22.07
C ALA A 16 2.02 18.99 -20.86
N ASP A 17 2.77 20.06 -20.55
CA ASP A 17 3.65 20.09 -19.38
C ASP A 17 2.84 20.01 -18.06
N GLU A 18 1.70 20.70 -17.99
CA GLU A 18 0.81 20.68 -16.83
C GLU A 18 0.18 19.29 -16.59
N VAL A 19 -0.28 18.63 -17.67
CA VAL A 19 -0.79 17.26 -17.59
C VAL A 19 0.29 16.33 -17.05
N LYS A 20 1.52 16.43 -17.56
CA LYS A 20 2.63 15.61 -17.11
C LYS A 20 3.03 15.91 -15.65
N ALA A 21 2.93 17.15 -15.21
CA ALA A 21 3.12 17.51 -13.81
C ALA A 21 2.05 16.85 -12.91
N THR A 22 0.79 16.92 -13.34
CA THR A 22 -0.35 16.32 -12.64
C THR A 22 -0.23 14.79 -12.55
N GLU A 23 0.15 14.12 -13.65
CA GLU A 23 0.41 12.68 -13.67
C GLU A 23 1.47 12.25 -12.66
N ARG A 24 2.57 13.00 -12.58
CA ARG A 24 3.62 12.74 -11.58
C ARG A 24 3.12 12.95 -10.16
N ALA A 25 2.40 14.04 -9.92
CA ALA A 25 1.86 14.36 -8.60
C ALA A 25 0.87 13.28 -8.12
N ALA A 26 -0.10 12.90 -8.96
CA ALA A 26 -1.05 11.83 -8.67
C ALA A 26 -0.32 10.52 -8.38
N SER A 27 0.68 10.16 -9.21
CA SER A 27 1.43 8.91 -9.04
C SER A 27 2.27 8.91 -7.77
N SER A 28 2.83 10.05 -7.37
CA SER A 28 3.54 10.20 -6.10
C SER A 28 2.59 10.01 -4.92
N ALA A 29 1.45 10.70 -4.94
CA ALA A 29 0.44 10.56 -3.89
C ALA A 29 -0.03 9.11 -3.73
N MET A 30 -0.20 8.39 -4.84
CA MET A 30 -0.55 6.95 -4.80
C MET A 30 0.57 6.10 -4.18
N ARG A 31 1.85 6.40 -4.46
CA ARG A 31 2.99 5.71 -3.81
C ARG A 31 3.00 5.93 -2.32
N ASP A 32 2.79 7.17 -1.89
CA ASP A 32 2.79 7.53 -0.47
C ASP A 32 1.63 6.84 0.26
N ALA A 33 0.40 6.91 -0.29
CA ALA A 33 -0.77 6.26 0.29
C ALA A 33 -0.61 4.73 0.36
N THR A 34 -0.14 4.10 -0.72
CA THR A 34 0.04 2.64 -0.78
C THR A 34 1.14 2.18 0.18
N ASN A 35 2.25 2.93 0.27
CA ASN A 35 3.33 2.62 1.19
C ASN A 35 2.90 2.83 2.65
N GLY A 36 2.19 3.93 2.93
CA GLY A 36 1.60 4.22 4.24
C GLY A 36 0.72 3.08 4.71
N LEU A 37 -0.26 2.65 3.90
CA LEU A 37 -1.13 1.52 4.23
C LEU A 37 -0.34 0.23 4.54
N LYS A 38 0.70 -0.10 3.75
CA LYS A 38 1.56 -1.25 4.04
C LYS A 38 2.28 -1.10 5.39
N LEU A 39 2.76 0.09 5.73
CA LEU A 39 3.44 0.34 7.00
C LEU A 39 2.48 0.26 8.19
N ASP A 40 1.26 0.78 8.05
CA ASP A 40 0.22 0.71 9.09
C ASP A 40 -0.17 -0.74 9.35
N LEU A 41 -0.38 -1.53 8.29
CA LEU A 41 -0.67 -2.97 8.41
C LEU A 41 0.50 -3.74 9.06
N ARG A 42 1.75 -3.34 8.80
CA ARG A 42 2.92 -3.89 9.51
C ARG A 42 2.91 -3.55 10.98
N ALA A 43 2.63 -2.29 11.31
CA ALA A 43 2.56 -1.80 12.68
C ALA A 43 1.46 -2.52 13.46
N GLN A 44 0.29 -2.76 12.85
CA GLN A 44 -0.79 -3.55 13.43
C GLN A 44 -0.34 -4.99 13.75
N VAL A 45 0.30 -5.67 12.80
CA VAL A 45 0.81 -7.04 13.01
C VAL A 45 1.84 -7.09 14.14
N THR A 46 2.79 -6.14 14.19
CA THR A 46 3.76 -6.09 15.28
C THR A 46 3.14 -5.69 16.61
N GLY A 47 2.18 -4.76 16.62
CA GLY A 47 1.46 -4.32 17.82
C GLY A 47 0.59 -5.41 18.43
N ALA A 48 0.09 -6.33 17.60
CA ALA A 48 -0.58 -7.55 18.03
C ALA A 48 0.37 -8.66 18.52
N GLY A 49 1.68 -8.43 18.55
CA GLY A 49 2.66 -9.41 19.03
C GLY A 49 2.98 -10.56 18.06
N LEU A 50 2.52 -10.50 16.81
CA LEU A 50 2.70 -11.58 15.82
C LEU A 50 4.11 -11.60 15.17
N GLY A 51 4.96 -10.65 15.57
CA GLY A 51 6.37 -10.58 15.22
C GLY A 51 6.66 -9.97 13.84
N THR A 52 7.90 -9.51 13.70
CA THR A 52 8.39 -8.77 12.51
C THR A 52 8.40 -9.61 11.24
N ARG A 53 8.56 -10.94 11.36
CA ARG A 53 8.54 -11.85 10.21
C ARG A 53 7.20 -11.84 9.50
N LEU A 54 6.08 -11.90 10.24
CA LEU A 54 4.74 -11.84 9.66
C LEU A 54 4.43 -10.45 9.13
N ALA A 55 4.80 -9.39 9.85
CA ALA A 55 4.63 -8.01 9.36
C ALA A 55 5.33 -7.83 8.00
N ASN A 56 6.55 -8.34 7.87
CA ASN A 56 7.32 -8.34 6.63
C ASN A 56 6.75 -9.24 5.52
N THR A 57 5.57 -9.82 5.65
CA THR A 57 4.84 -10.46 4.54
C THR A 57 3.99 -9.48 3.74
N TRP A 58 3.61 -8.33 4.33
CA TRP A 58 2.91 -7.26 3.61
C TRP A 58 3.80 -6.65 2.52
N ARG A 59 3.26 -6.55 1.32
CA ARG A 59 3.85 -6.05 0.09
C ARG A 59 2.95 -4.97 -0.50
N SER A 60 3.56 -4.10 -1.30
CA SER A 60 2.87 -3.01 -2.00
C SER A 60 3.43 -2.86 -3.40
N GLN A 61 2.60 -2.48 -4.35
CA GLN A 61 3.00 -2.10 -5.69
C GLN A 61 2.09 -0.98 -6.20
N VAL A 62 2.68 -0.03 -6.95
CA VAL A 62 1.92 1.04 -7.59
C VAL A 62 2.05 0.92 -9.10
N TYR A 63 0.94 1.15 -9.78
CA TYR A 63 0.81 1.13 -11.23
C TYR A 63 0.49 2.52 -11.78
N PRO A 64 1.04 2.87 -12.96
CA PRO A 64 2.01 2.10 -13.72
C PRO A 64 3.37 1.99 -12.99
N SER A 65 4.09 0.88 -13.21
CA SER A 65 5.38 0.62 -12.54
C SER A 65 6.45 1.64 -12.94
N SER A 66 6.33 2.23 -14.13
CA SER A 66 7.18 3.29 -14.64
C SER A 66 6.33 4.42 -15.23
N GLY A 67 6.85 5.65 -15.19
CA GLY A 67 6.12 6.83 -15.64
C GLY A 67 5.11 7.36 -14.61
N GLY A 68 4.36 8.39 -15.02
CA GLY A 68 3.23 8.94 -14.30
C GLY A 68 1.91 8.58 -14.98
N SER A 69 0.81 8.63 -14.23
CA SER A 69 -0.55 8.47 -14.72
C SER A 69 -1.46 9.43 -13.98
N LEU A 70 -2.48 9.97 -14.66
CA LEU A 70 -3.57 10.72 -14.01
C LEU A 70 -4.44 9.82 -13.13
N ARG A 71 -4.39 8.50 -13.38
CA ARG A 71 -5.18 7.49 -12.68
C ARG A 71 -4.25 6.37 -12.21
N PRO A 72 -3.31 6.67 -11.30
CA PRO A 72 -2.45 5.66 -10.73
C PRO A 72 -3.28 4.72 -9.83
N ALA A 73 -2.77 3.51 -9.59
CA ALA A 73 -3.42 2.53 -8.72
C ALA A 73 -2.41 1.89 -7.77
N GLY A 74 -2.82 1.69 -6.52
CA GLY A 74 -2.02 1.03 -5.49
C GLY A 74 -2.60 -0.34 -5.14
N LEU A 75 -1.73 -1.35 -5.06
CA LEU A 75 -2.06 -2.69 -4.59
C LEU A 75 -1.27 -3.00 -3.33
N VAL A 76 -1.94 -3.46 -2.28
CA VAL A 76 -1.33 -3.94 -1.03
C VAL A 76 -1.81 -5.35 -0.75
N TRP A 77 -0.90 -6.26 -0.43
CA TRP A 77 -1.23 -7.68 -0.20
C TRP A 77 -0.25 -8.33 0.77
N SER A 78 -0.64 -9.46 1.36
CA SER A 78 0.25 -10.28 2.19
C SER A 78 0.71 -11.54 1.45
N LYS A 79 1.97 -11.95 1.64
CA LYS A 79 2.48 -13.27 1.24
C LYS A 79 2.03 -14.41 2.18
N ALA A 80 1.38 -14.09 3.29
CA ALA A 80 0.83 -15.06 4.23
C ALA A 80 -0.67 -14.77 4.51
N PRO A 81 -1.52 -14.76 3.47
CA PRO A 81 -2.90 -14.31 3.60
C PRO A 81 -3.73 -15.20 4.55
N HIS A 82 -3.47 -16.51 4.58
CA HIS A 82 -4.18 -17.43 5.47
C HIS A 82 -3.88 -17.17 6.95
N ILE A 83 -2.62 -16.81 7.28
CA ILE A 83 -2.23 -16.49 8.66
C ILE A 83 -2.88 -15.16 9.08
N ILE A 84 -2.78 -14.13 8.25
CA ILE A 84 -3.42 -12.82 8.51
C ILE A 84 -4.92 -13.00 8.74
N ARG A 85 -5.60 -13.72 7.84
CA ARG A 85 -7.04 -13.97 7.94
C ARG A 85 -7.41 -14.74 9.22
N ALA A 86 -6.63 -15.74 9.61
CA ALA A 86 -6.89 -16.51 10.82
C ALA A 86 -6.88 -15.61 12.08
N PHE A 87 -5.98 -14.63 12.16
CA PHE A 87 -5.94 -13.68 13.27
C PHE A 87 -7.02 -12.59 13.19
N ASP A 88 -7.38 -12.14 11.98
CA ASP A 88 -8.44 -11.15 11.75
C ASP A 88 -9.84 -11.69 12.06
N GLU A 89 -10.11 -12.95 11.67
CA GLU A 89 -11.40 -13.62 11.87
C GLU A 89 -11.51 -14.34 13.24
N GLY A 90 -10.44 -14.40 14.02
CA GLY A 90 -10.42 -15.13 15.29
C GLY A 90 -10.54 -16.66 15.13
N ALA A 91 -9.95 -17.21 14.06
CA ALA A 91 -10.06 -18.63 13.74
C ALA A 91 -9.48 -19.52 14.85
N THR A 92 -10.16 -20.63 15.17
CA THR A 92 -9.69 -21.58 16.19
C THR A 92 -8.46 -22.34 15.69
N ILE A 93 -7.31 -22.11 16.32
CA ILE A 93 -6.08 -22.87 16.07
C ILE A 93 -6.18 -24.24 16.74
N ARG A 94 -5.97 -25.33 15.99
CA ARG A 94 -5.98 -26.71 16.49
C ARG A 94 -4.69 -27.43 16.12
N SER A 95 -4.22 -28.31 17.01
CA SER A 95 -3.15 -29.27 16.68
C SER A 95 -3.63 -30.24 15.61
N ALA A 96 -2.77 -30.58 14.65
CA ALA A 96 -3.05 -31.59 13.64
C ALA A 96 -3.19 -33.00 14.26
N ASP A 97 -2.42 -33.29 15.30
CA ASP A 97 -2.29 -34.62 15.90
C ASP A 97 -2.99 -34.74 17.27
N GLY A 98 -3.67 -33.68 17.72
CA GLY A 98 -4.52 -33.68 18.91
C GLY A 98 -3.81 -33.54 20.26
N PHE A 99 -4.63 -33.31 21.29
CA PHE A 99 -4.32 -33.14 22.72
C PHE A 99 -3.77 -31.80 23.21
N TRP A 100 -2.69 -31.24 22.67
CA TRP A 100 -2.10 -29.99 23.23
C TRP A 100 -1.49 -29.07 22.15
N LEU A 101 -1.63 -27.75 22.31
CA LEU A 101 -0.91 -26.74 21.53
C LEU A 101 0.19 -26.16 22.44
N ALA A 102 1.46 -26.32 22.07
CA ALA A 102 2.55 -25.75 22.86
C ALA A 102 2.51 -24.21 22.76
N VAL A 103 2.29 -23.54 23.88
CA VAL A 103 2.45 -22.09 24.01
C VAL A 103 3.83 -21.82 24.61
N PRO A 104 4.75 -21.16 23.89
CA PRO A 104 6.04 -20.78 24.44
C PRO A 104 5.83 -19.85 25.65
N GLY A 105 6.34 -20.25 26.82
CA GLY A 105 6.37 -19.40 28.01
C GLY A 105 7.39 -18.26 27.86
N PRO A 106 7.29 -17.20 28.69
CA PRO A 106 8.24 -16.10 28.65
C PRO A 106 9.62 -16.61 29.04
N GLY A 107 10.57 -16.54 28.11
CA GLY A 107 12.01 -16.70 28.36
C GLY A 107 12.70 -15.36 28.48
#